data_AF-C4XHV2-F1
#
_entry.id   AF-C4XHV2-F1
#
_cell.length_a   1.000
_cell.length_b   1.000
_cell.length_c   1.000
_cell.angle_alpha   90.00
_cell.angle_beta   90.00
_cell.angle_gamma   90.00
#
_symmetry.space_group_name_H-M   'P 1'
#
loop_
_entity.id
_entity.type
_entity.pdbx_description
1 polymer ?
#
loop_
_entity_poly.entity_id
_entity_poly.type
_entity_poly.pdbx_seq_one_letter_code
_entity_poly.pdbx_strand_id
1 'polypeptide(L)'
;MATSAAEGCSEKAAYWTEHIAAWHKSGLSQGAYCRRHGLSQSSLSYWRKRLGATDDVGVASFVTIVPVPLLASAQADMATVPEPLLVHVGDGFRIEIRGDFAAPVLEKLVRTLTRL
;
A
#
# COMPACT_ATOMS: atom_id res chain seq x y z
N MET A 1 -1.39 -35.44 -23.95
CA MET A 1 -1.97 -35.36 -22.60
C MET A 1 -1.47 -34.07 -21.95
N ALA A 2 -2.31 -33.04 -21.86
CA ALA A 2 -1.98 -31.75 -21.23
C ALA A 2 -3.27 -31.08 -20.72
N THR A 3 -3.96 -31.69 -19.77
CA THR A 3 -5.02 -31.06 -18.97
C THR A 3 -4.66 -31.40 -17.51
N SER A 4 -4.18 -30.41 -16.75
CA SER A 4 -3.94 -30.58 -15.31
C SER A 4 -3.71 -29.24 -14.61
N ALA A 5 -3.12 -28.25 -15.31
CA ALA A 5 -2.88 -26.92 -14.73
C ALA A 5 -4.13 -26.01 -14.73
N ALA A 6 -5.05 -26.16 -15.70
CA ALA A 6 -6.27 -25.35 -15.77
C ALA A 6 -7.36 -25.83 -14.79
N GLU A 7 -7.42 -27.14 -14.52
CA GLU A 7 -8.41 -27.76 -13.64
C GLU A 7 -8.18 -27.37 -12.18
N GLY A 8 -6.93 -27.41 -11.71
CA GLY A 8 -6.58 -27.02 -10.33
C GLY A 8 -6.74 -25.52 -10.02
N CYS A 9 -6.86 -24.65 -11.03
CA CYS A 9 -7.20 -23.24 -10.83
C CYS A 9 -8.72 -23.06 -10.61
N SER A 10 -9.53 -23.88 -11.31
CA SER A 10 -10.99 -23.86 -11.24
C SER A 10 -11.52 -24.42 -9.92
N GLU A 11 -10.99 -25.55 -9.44
CA GLU A 11 -11.40 -26.15 -8.17
C GLU A 11 -11.14 -25.24 -6.97
N LYS A 12 -9.98 -24.57 -6.96
CA LYS A 12 -9.65 -23.57 -5.94
C LYS A 12 -10.58 -22.36 -6.02
N ALA A 13 -10.90 -21.88 -7.22
CA ALA A 13 -11.84 -20.78 -7.39
C ALA A 13 -13.22 -21.14 -6.83
N ALA A 14 -13.75 -22.33 -7.14
CA ALA A 14 -15.02 -22.82 -6.61
C ALA A 14 -15.04 -22.90 -5.07
N TYR A 15 -13.98 -23.48 -4.48
CA TYR A 15 -13.81 -23.56 -3.03
C TYR A 15 -13.87 -22.19 -2.36
N TRP A 16 -13.14 -21.20 -2.91
CA TRP A 16 -13.13 -19.86 -2.33
C TRP A 16 -14.43 -19.10 -2.57
N THR A 17 -15.09 -19.29 -3.71
CA THR A 17 -16.42 -18.72 -3.98
C THR A 17 -17.45 -19.20 -2.94
N GLU A 18 -17.48 -20.50 -2.64
CA GLU A 18 -18.37 -21.05 -1.62
C GLU A 18 -18.10 -20.46 -0.25
N HIS A 19 -16.83 -20.37 0.16
CA HIS A 19 -16.47 -19.78 1.45
C HIS A 19 -16.80 -18.29 1.54
N ILE A 20 -16.65 -17.53 0.46
CA ILE A 20 -17.01 -16.10 0.42
C ILE A 20 -18.54 -15.95 0.53
N ALA A 21 -19.32 -16.78 -0.15
CA ALA A 21 -20.78 -16.76 -0.06
C ALA A 21 -21.28 -17.15 1.35
N ALA A 22 -20.73 -18.20 1.93
CA ALA A 22 -21.03 -18.64 3.29
C ALA A 22 -20.63 -17.58 4.33
N TRP A 23 -19.49 -16.89 4.13
CA TRP A 23 -19.09 -15.78 4.98
C TRP A 23 -20.11 -14.64 4.95
N HIS A 24 -20.53 -14.17 3.77
CA HIS A 24 -21.54 -13.11 3.65
C HIS A 24 -22.87 -13.50 4.31
N LYS A 25 -23.33 -14.75 4.11
CA LYS A 25 -24.55 -15.26 4.77
C LYS A 25 -24.43 -15.36 6.28
N SER A 26 -23.23 -15.59 6.80
CA SER A 26 -23.01 -15.75 8.25
C SER A 26 -23.17 -14.45 9.04
N GLY A 27 -23.03 -13.28 8.40
CA GLY A 27 -23.02 -11.98 9.07
C GLY A 27 -21.83 -11.75 10.02
N LEU A 28 -20.86 -12.68 10.05
CA LEU A 28 -19.68 -12.57 10.91
C LEU A 28 -18.65 -11.62 10.33
N SER A 29 -17.83 -11.03 11.21
CA SER A 29 -16.61 -10.36 10.75
C SER A 29 -15.68 -11.36 10.07
N GLN A 30 -14.88 -10.90 9.10
CA GLN A 30 -13.96 -11.75 8.33
C GLN A 30 -13.05 -12.58 9.23
N GLY A 31 -12.50 -11.97 10.30
CA GLY A 31 -11.62 -12.65 11.24
C GLY A 31 -12.34 -13.73 12.06
N ALA A 32 -13.59 -13.48 12.48
CA ALA A 32 -14.38 -14.46 13.22
C ALA A 32 -14.73 -15.68 12.35
N TYR A 33 -15.08 -15.44 11.09
CA TYR A 33 -15.34 -16.50 10.11
C TYR A 33 -14.07 -17.32 9.83
N CYS A 34 -12.94 -16.66 9.57
CA CYS A 34 -11.67 -17.34 9.31
C CYS A 34 -11.24 -18.23 10.47
N ARG A 35 -11.36 -17.77 11.72
CA ARG A 35 -11.04 -18.57 12.91
C ARG A 35 -11.93 -19.80 13.05
N ARG A 36 -13.23 -19.66 12.78
CA ARG A 36 -14.20 -20.76 12.90
C ARG A 36 -13.98 -21.85 11.85
N HIS A 37 -13.58 -21.46 10.64
CA HIS A 37 -13.43 -22.35 9.50
C HIS A 37 -11.98 -22.72 9.18
N GLY A 38 -11.02 -22.34 10.04
CA GLY A 38 -9.60 -22.66 9.86
C GLY A 38 -8.97 -22.01 8.62
N LEU A 39 -9.49 -20.86 8.18
CA LEU A 39 -9.05 -20.19 6.96
C LEU A 39 -8.01 -19.11 7.25
N SER A 40 -7.11 -18.88 6.30
CA SER A 40 -6.24 -17.71 6.29
C SER A 40 -7.04 -16.47 5.88
N GLN A 41 -7.00 -15.43 6.71
CA GLN A 41 -7.63 -14.15 6.42
C GLN A 41 -7.05 -13.50 5.15
N SER A 42 -5.74 -13.61 4.94
CA SER A 42 -5.05 -13.10 3.77
C SER A 42 -5.49 -13.83 2.50
N SER A 43 -5.68 -15.15 2.56
CA SER A 43 -6.15 -15.95 1.42
C SER A 43 -7.60 -15.60 1.07
N LEU A 44 -8.49 -15.47 2.05
CA LEU A 44 -9.87 -15.05 1.82
C LEU A 44 -9.93 -13.65 1.18
N SER A 45 -9.12 -12.71 1.67
CA SER A 45 -9.01 -11.36 1.09
C SER A 45 -8.51 -11.37 -0.35
N TYR A 46 -7.49 -12.18 -0.64
CA TYR A 46 -6.94 -12.34 -1.99
C TYR A 46 -7.98 -12.89 -2.96
N TRP A 47 -8.64 -13.99 -2.60
CA TRP A 47 -9.64 -14.63 -3.44
C TRP A 47 -10.89 -13.77 -3.62
N ARG A 48 -11.31 -13.02 -2.60
CA ARG A 48 -12.39 -12.03 -2.75
C ARG A 48 -12.08 -10.97 -3.79
N LYS A 49 -10.86 -10.41 -3.79
CA LYS A 49 -10.44 -9.44 -4.82
C LYS A 49 -10.38 -10.08 -6.20
N ARG A 50 -9.80 -11.28 -6.28
CA ARG A 50 -9.60 -12.00 -7.55
C ARG A 50 -10.93 -12.41 -8.20
N LEU A 51 -11.90 -12.88 -7.42
CA LEU A 51 -13.21 -13.31 -7.89
C LEU A 51 -14.18 -12.12 -8.08
N GLY A 52 -14.04 -11.06 -7.29
CA GLY A 52 -14.75 -9.81 -7.54
C GLY A 52 -14.31 -9.11 -8.83
N ALA A 53 -13.05 -9.29 -9.25
CA ALA A 53 -12.55 -8.78 -10.52
C ALA A 53 -13.04 -9.58 -11.75
N THR A 54 -13.56 -10.80 -11.57
CA THR A 54 -14.09 -11.62 -12.68
C THR A 54 -15.56 -11.35 -12.99
N ASP A 55 -16.34 -10.85 -12.03
CA ASP A 55 -17.71 -10.35 -12.27
C ASP A 55 -17.72 -8.91 -12.81
N ASP A 56 -16.57 -8.24 -12.78
CA ASP A 56 -16.41 -6.86 -13.19
C ASP A 56 -15.53 -6.75 -14.44
N VAL A 57 -16.01 -7.30 -15.56
CA VAL A 57 -15.61 -6.86 -16.91
C VAL A 57 -16.33 -5.53 -17.25
N GLY A 58 -16.71 -4.74 -16.24
CA GLY A 58 -17.61 -3.60 -16.38
C GLY A 58 -17.17 -2.29 -15.74
N VAL A 59 -16.39 -2.31 -14.66
CA VAL A 59 -15.86 -1.09 -14.04
C VAL A 59 -14.49 -1.38 -13.41
N ALA A 60 -13.53 -1.77 -14.25
CA ALA A 60 -12.15 -1.44 -13.97
C ALA A 60 -12.15 0.05 -13.59
N SER A 61 -11.99 0.36 -12.30
CA SER A 61 -11.80 1.72 -11.82
C SER A 61 -10.49 2.15 -12.45
N PHE A 62 -10.60 2.67 -13.66
CA PHE A 62 -9.52 3.33 -14.32
C PHE A 62 -9.17 4.49 -13.40
N VAL A 63 -7.97 4.45 -12.84
CA VAL A 63 -7.43 5.61 -12.15
C VAL A 63 -7.22 6.65 -13.24
N THR A 64 -8.16 7.57 -13.41
CA THR A 64 -7.95 8.74 -14.26
C THR A 64 -6.96 9.64 -13.57
N ILE A 65 -5.75 9.73 -14.11
CA ILE A 65 -4.83 10.80 -13.77
C ILE A 65 -5.42 12.08 -14.37
N VAL A 66 -6.08 12.88 -13.54
CA VAL A 66 -6.56 14.20 -13.93
C VAL A 66 -5.41 15.20 -13.71
N PRO A 67 -4.98 15.94 -14.75
CA PRO A 67 -4.05 17.05 -14.55
C PRO A 67 -4.74 18.09 -13.68
N VAL A 68 -4.26 18.28 -12.46
CA VAL A 68 -4.64 19.44 -11.65
C VAL A 68 -3.81 20.61 -12.17
N PRO A 69 -4.42 21.70 -12.65
CA PRO A 69 -3.67 22.91 -12.92
C PRO A 69 -3.08 23.36 -11.58
N LEU A 70 -1.77 23.20 -11.45
CA LEU A 70 -1.02 23.96 -10.47
C LEU A 70 -1.17 25.39 -10.95
N LEU A 71 -2.08 26.16 -10.34
CA LEU A 71 -1.94 27.60 -10.32
C LEU A 71 -0.51 27.78 -9.84
N ALA A 72 0.39 28.14 -10.76
CA ALA A 72 1.71 28.56 -10.42
C ALA A 72 1.47 29.72 -9.46
N SER A 73 1.48 29.43 -8.16
CA SER A 73 1.72 30.41 -7.13
C SER A 73 2.88 31.18 -7.70
N ALA A 74 2.60 32.45 -8.05
CA ALA A 74 3.51 33.34 -8.74
C ALA A 74 4.89 32.96 -8.28
N GLN A 75 5.75 32.53 -9.20
CA GLN A 75 7.15 32.29 -8.90
C GLN A 75 7.67 33.62 -8.35
N ALA A 76 7.50 33.80 -7.05
CA ALA A 76 8.15 34.80 -6.25
C ALA A 76 9.56 34.29 -6.28
N ASP A 77 10.28 34.73 -7.31
CA ASP A 77 11.72 34.83 -7.35
C ASP A 77 12.40 33.75 -6.50
N MET A 78 12.29 32.50 -6.96
CA MET A 78 12.81 31.29 -6.30
C MET A 78 14.34 31.25 -6.38
N ALA A 79 15.00 32.35 -6.04
CA ALA A 79 16.44 32.49 -5.96
C ALA A 79 16.96 32.53 -4.52
N THR A 80 16.10 32.55 -3.48
CA THR A 80 16.60 32.77 -2.11
C THR A 80 15.89 31.99 -0.99
N VAL A 81 15.18 30.90 -1.27
CA VAL A 81 14.83 29.95 -0.20
C VAL A 81 15.83 28.79 -0.21
N PRO A 82 16.71 28.68 0.80
CA PRO A 82 17.68 27.59 0.84
C PRO A 82 16.93 26.25 0.91
N GLU A 83 17.24 25.34 -0.01
CA GLU A 83 16.70 23.99 0.02
C GLU A 83 17.08 23.32 1.35
N PRO A 84 16.13 22.64 2.02
CA PRO A 84 16.41 21.98 3.29
C PRO A 84 17.39 20.82 3.10
N LEU A 85 18.31 20.66 4.07
CA LEU A 85 19.16 19.46 4.14
C LEU A 85 18.33 18.29 4.67
N LEU A 86 18.39 17.16 3.96
CA LEU A 86 17.64 15.96 4.30
C LEU A 86 18.57 14.83 4.73
N VAL A 87 18.32 14.25 5.91
CA VAL A 87 19.10 13.14 6.47
C VAL A 87 18.20 11.92 6.64
N HIS A 88 18.63 10.79 6.08
CA HIS A 88 17.96 9.50 6.23
C HIS A 88 18.76 8.60 7.18
N VAL A 89 18.07 7.98 8.14
CA VAL A 89 18.68 7.09 9.14
C VAL A 89 17.98 5.74 9.07
N GLY A 90 18.65 4.77 8.43
CA GLY A 90 18.05 3.49 8.07
C GLY A 90 16.77 3.65 7.24
N ASP A 91 15.84 2.72 7.40
CA ASP A 91 14.53 2.73 6.70
C ASP A 91 13.43 3.47 7.50
N GLY A 92 13.70 3.89 8.73
CA GLY A 92 12.68 4.31 9.69
C GLY A 92 12.58 5.81 9.94
N PHE A 93 13.65 6.57 9.71
CA PHE A 93 13.70 7.98 10.10
C PHE A 93 14.20 8.88 8.98
N ARG A 94 13.49 9.99 8.79
CA ARG A 94 13.82 11.08 7.86
C ARG A 94 13.81 12.38 8.64
N ILE A 95 14.94 13.07 8.65
CA ILE A 95 15.15 14.33 9.36
C ILE A 95 15.29 15.44 8.32
N GLU A 96 14.47 16.47 8.43
CA GLU A 96 14.53 17.67 7.58
C GLU A 96 15.12 18.84 8.39
N ILE A 97 16.15 19.46 7.85
CA ILE A 97 16.86 20.57 8.47
C ILE A 97 16.68 21.80 7.57
N ARG A 98 15.90 22.78 8.04
CA ARG A 98 15.67 24.05 7.35
C ARG A 98 16.57 25.15 7.93
N GLY A 99 16.92 26.13 7.08
CA GLY A 99 17.51 27.39 7.51
C GLY A 99 18.99 27.35 7.86
N ASP A 100 19.42 28.35 8.63
CA ASP A 100 20.79 28.63 9.07
C ASP A 100 21.21 27.78 10.28
N PHE A 101 21.12 26.46 10.11
CA PHE A 101 21.42 25.51 11.17
C PHE A 101 22.88 25.63 11.65
N ALA A 102 23.07 25.75 12.97
CA ALA A 102 24.40 25.89 13.55
C ALA A 102 25.25 24.62 13.35
N ALA A 103 26.41 24.77 12.72
CA ALA A 103 27.39 23.70 12.46
C ALA A 103 27.65 22.75 13.65
N PRO A 104 27.84 23.21 14.91
CA PRO A 104 28.08 22.29 16.04
C PRO A 104 26.90 21.37 16.35
N VAL A 105 25.67 21.80 16.04
CA VAL A 105 24.47 20.97 16.25
C VAL A 105 24.41 19.88 15.18
N LEU A 106 24.81 20.18 13.94
CA LEU A 106 24.86 19.21 12.86
C LEU A 106 25.91 18.15 13.13
N GLU A 107 27.07 18.57 13.63
CA GLU A 107 28.12 17.65 14.03
C GLU A 107 27.64 16.70 15.13
N LYS A 108 26.95 17.23 16.15
CA LYS A 108 26.38 16.41 17.22
C LYS A 108 25.34 15.42 16.70
N LEU A 109 24.49 15.85 15.77
CA LEU A 109 23.50 14.99 15.11
C LEU A 109 24.20 13.85 14.36
N VAL A 110 25.11 14.16 13.44
CA VAL A 110 25.84 13.16 12.64
C VAL A 110 26.58 12.17 13.55
N ARG A 111 27.27 12.65 14.60
CA ARG A 111 27.96 11.78 15.57
C ARG A 111 27.02 10.87 16.36
N THR A 112 25.78 11.29 16.59
CA THR A 112 24.78 10.45 17.27
C THR A 112 24.26 9.40 16.32
N LEU A 113 23.96 9.78 15.08
CA LEU A 113 23.44 8.88 14.05
C LEU A 113 24.44 7.80 13.62
N THR A 114 25.74 8.09 13.62
CA THR A 114 26.78 7.08 13.30
C THR A 114 27.02 6.06 14.42
N ARG A 115 26.45 6.26 15.60
CA ARG A 115 26.56 5.35 16.76
C ARG A 115 25.34 4.44 16.93
N LEU A 116 24.29 4.68 16.15
CA LEU A 116 23.10 3.85 16.07
C LEU A 116 23.31 2.79 14.98
#